data_AF-R6PRS4-F1
#
_entry.id   AF-R6PRS4-F1
#
_cell.length_a   1.000
_cell.length_b   1.000
_cell.length_c   1.000
_cell.angle_alpha   90.00
_cell.angle_beta   90.00
_cell.angle_gamma   90.00
#
_symmetry.space_group_name_H-M   'P 1'
#
loop_
_entity.id
_entity.type
_entity.pdbx_description
1 polymer ?
#
loop_
_entity_poly.entity_id
_entity_poly.type
_entity_poly.pdbx_seq_one_letter_code
_entity_poly.pdbx_strand_id
1 'polypeptide(L)'
;MEEQNHIDKALAFMESLERLHNQLKAAEEQQKLLLAHLLDLKKEGKTDSEEYAQTSQQSKNLQDIIDKWRPIYLERMEMVKDVQNKKRDKK
;
A
#
# COMPACT_ATOMS: atom_id res chain seq x y z
N MET A 1 -7.69 33.34 -10.64
CA MET A 1 -8.35 32.03 -10.91
C MET A 1 -7.39 30.83 -10.81
N GLU A 2 -6.09 31.01 -10.56
CA GLU A 2 -5.13 29.90 -10.56
C GLU A 2 -4.98 29.22 -9.19
N GLU A 3 -5.14 29.97 -8.09
CA GLU A 3 -4.99 29.46 -6.71
C GLU A 3 -6.01 28.35 -6.36
N GLN A 4 -7.26 28.47 -6.86
CA GLN A 4 -8.30 27.45 -6.65
C GLN A 4 -7.90 26.09 -7.25
N ASN A 5 -7.22 26.11 -8.40
CA ASN A 5 -6.85 24.92 -9.15
C ASN A 5 -5.70 24.14 -8.46
N HIS A 6 -4.87 24.82 -7.66
CA HIS A 6 -3.82 24.19 -6.86
C HIS A 6 -4.36 23.55 -5.58
N ILE A 7 -5.38 24.15 -4.96
CA ILE A 7 -6.05 23.59 -3.77
C ILE A 7 -6.82 22.33 -4.14
N ASP A 8 -7.57 22.35 -5.25
CA ASP A 8 -8.32 21.19 -5.76
C ASP A 8 -7.38 20.01 -6.09
N LYS A 9 -6.25 20.31 -6.74
CA LYS A 9 -5.20 19.31 -7.02
C LYS A 9 -4.57 18.74 -5.75
N ALA A 10 -4.33 19.56 -4.73
CA ALA A 10 -3.79 19.09 -3.45
C ALA A 10 -4.79 18.18 -2.71
N LEU A 11 -6.09 18.50 -2.79
CA LEU A 11 -7.18 17.68 -2.24
C LEU A 11 -7.27 16.33 -2.96
N ALA A 12 -7.28 16.34 -4.29
CA ALA A 12 -7.25 15.11 -5.09
C ALA A 12 -5.99 14.27 -4.83
N PHE A 13 -4.85 14.92 -4.53
CA PHE A 13 -3.61 14.24 -4.17
C PHE A 13 -3.68 13.56 -2.80
N MET A 14 -4.27 14.23 -1.80
CA MET A 14 -4.52 13.64 -0.48
C MET A 14 -5.51 12.47 -0.55
N GLU A 15 -6.60 12.60 -1.32
CA GLU A 15 -7.56 11.51 -1.51
C GLU A 15 -6.91 10.31 -2.22
N SER A 16 -6.08 10.56 -3.24
CA SER A 16 -5.33 9.51 -3.93
C SER A 16 -4.34 8.81 -2.99
N LEU A 17 -3.67 9.57 -2.12
CA LEU A 17 -2.76 9.04 -1.09
C LEU A 17 -3.50 8.18 -0.07
N GLU A 18 -4.66 8.60 0.40
CA GLU A 18 -5.48 7.86 1.36
C GLU A 18 -6.01 6.57 0.73
N ARG A 19 -6.48 6.62 -0.52
CA ARG A 19 -6.86 5.42 -1.28
C ARG A 19 -5.70 4.46 -1.45
N LEU A 20 -4.52 4.98 -1.81
CA LEU A 20 -3.31 4.16 -1.97
C LEU A 20 -2.93 3.50 -0.64
N HIS A 21 -3.00 4.23 0.48
CA HIS A 21 -2.75 3.70 1.80
C HIS A 21 -3.75 2.59 2.17
N ASN A 22 -5.05 2.80 1.93
CA ASN A 22 -6.08 1.80 2.21
C ASN A 22 -5.89 0.55 1.34
N GLN A 23 -5.53 0.72 0.07
CA GLN A 23 -5.24 -0.39 -0.84
C GLN A 23 -3.99 -1.17 -0.40
N LEU A 24 -2.92 -0.47 -0.02
CA LEU A 24 -1.71 -1.08 0.53
C LEU A 24 -2.00 -1.86 1.81
N LYS A 25 -2.74 -1.26 2.74
CA LYS A 25 -3.12 -1.90 4.00
C LYS A 25 -3.99 -3.13 3.77
N ALA A 26 -4.98 -3.04 2.87
CA ALA A 26 -5.81 -4.18 2.49
C ALA A 26 -4.96 -5.31 1.86
N ALA A 27 -4.02 -4.96 0.98
CA ALA A 27 -3.11 -5.92 0.37
C ALA A 27 -2.20 -6.58 1.42
N GLU A 28 -1.65 -5.83 2.38
CA GLU A 28 -0.85 -6.37 3.49
C GLU A 28 -1.67 -7.33 4.37
N GLU A 29 -2.92 -6.98 4.67
CA GLU A 29 -3.81 -7.82 5.48
C GLU A 29 -4.17 -9.12 4.74
N GLN A 30 -4.51 -9.03 3.46
CA GLN A 30 -4.74 -10.20 2.61
C GLN A 30 -3.48 -11.06 2.48
N GLN A 31 -2.30 -10.44 2.32
CA GLN A 31 -1.03 -11.17 2.26
C GLN A 31 -0.78 -11.94 3.56
N LYS A 32 -1.03 -11.31 4.73
CA LYS A 32 -0.92 -11.99 6.03
C LYS A 32 -1.85 -13.18 6.15
N LEU A 33 -3.11 -13.04 5.72
CA LEU A 33 -4.08 -14.14 5.75
C LEU A 33 -3.64 -15.30 4.86
N LEU A 34 -3.14 -15.01 3.65
CA LEU A 34 -2.60 -16.03 2.75
C LEU A 34 -1.35 -16.70 3.32
N LEU A 35 -0.45 -15.94 3.94
CA LEU A 35 0.73 -16.50 4.62
C LEU A 35 0.33 -17.38 5.81
N ALA A 36 -0.68 -16.99 6.58
CA ALA A 36 -1.23 -17.81 7.66
C ALA A 36 -1.82 -19.12 7.10
N HIS A 37 -2.58 -19.04 6.00
CA HIS A 37 -3.13 -20.22 5.32
C HIS A 37 -2.02 -21.14 4.79
N LEU A 38 -0.95 -20.60 4.21
CA LEU A 38 0.23 -21.37 3.81
C LEU A 38 0.92 -22.06 5.00
N LEU A 39 0.96 -21.43 6.17
CA LEU A 39 1.54 -22.02 7.37
C LEU A 39 0.68 -23.19 7.89
N ASP A 40 -0.65 -23.07 7.85
CA ASP A 40 -1.56 -24.18 8.19
C ASP A 40 -1.42 -25.34 7.19
N LEU A 41 -1.46 -25.06 5.89
CA LEU A 41 -1.22 -26.08 4.85
C LEU A 41 0.14 -26.76 5.02
N LYS A 42 1.18 -26.01 5.41
CA LYS A 42 2.50 -26.56 5.69
C LYS A 42 2.52 -27.46 6.92
N LYS A 43 1.77 -27.12 7.98
CA LYS A 43 1.61 -27.98 9.17
C LYS A 43 0.86 -29.27 8.84
N GLU A 44 -0.12 -29.20 7.95
CA GLU A 44 -0.86 -30.36 7.45
C GLU A 44 -0.06 -31.23 6.46
N GLY A 45 1.15 -30.79 6.05
CA GLY A 45 1.95 -31.49 5.05
C GLY A 45 1.44 -31.34 3.61
N LYS A 46 0.51 -30.41 3.36
CA LYS A 46 -0.11 -30.12 2.05
C LYS A 46 0.67 -29.06 1.26
N THR A 47 2.00 -29.04 1.37
CA THR A 47 2.85 -28.08 0.66
C THR A 47 2.92 -28.32 -0.85
N ASP A 48 2.62 -29.53 -1.30
CA ASP A 48 2.59 -29.91 -2.73
C ASP A 48 1.20 -29.79 -3.36
N SER A 49 0.20 -29.38 -2.57
CA SER A 49 -1.15 -29.21 -3.07
C SER A 49 -1.25 -27.96 -3.95
N GLU A 50 -2.10 -28.05 -4.98
CA GLU A 50 -2.36 -26.94 -5.91
C GLU A 50 -2.82 -25.68 -5.16
N GLU A 51 -3.56 -25.86 -4.06
CA GLU A 51 -3.97 -24.81 -3.13
C GLU A 51 -2.77 -24.04 -2.52
N TYR A 52 -1.69 -24.73 -2.17
CA TYR A 52 -0.47 -24.09 -1.64
C TYR A 52 0.20 -23.25 -2.73
N ALA A 53 0.32 -23.80 -3.95
CA ALA A 53 0.89 -23.08 -5.09
C ALA A 53 0.07 -21.82 -5.44
N GLN A 54 -1.26 -21.92 -5.47
CA GLN A 54 -2.15 -20.78 -5.72
C GLN A 54 -2.06 -19.74 -4.60
N THR A 55 -2.14 -20.17 -3.33
CA THR A 55 -2.06 -19.27 -2.17
C THR A 55 -0.70 -18.55 -2.12
N SER A 56 0.38 -19.27 -2.46
CA SER A 56 1.74 -18.72 -2.56
C SER A 56 1.83 -17.68 -3.67
N GLN A 57 1.31 -17.99 -4.86
CA GLN A 57 1.30 -17.06 -5.98
C GLN A 57 0.47 -15.80 -5.69
N GLN A 58 -0.69 -15.94 -5.03
CA GLN A 58 -1.51 -14.81 -4.61
C GLN A 58 -0.79 -13.94 -3.58
N SER A 59 -0.12 -14.55 -2.60
CA SER A 59 0.69 -13.82 -1.62
C SER A 59 1.80 -13.02 -2.30
N LYS A 60 2.48 -13.63 -3.27
CA LYS A 60 3.55 -13.00 -4.07
C LYS A 60 3.04 -11.84 -4.91
N ASN A 61 1.89 -11.99 -5.57
CA ASN A 61 1.27 -10.91 -6.34
C ASN A 61 0.89 -9.72 -5.46
N LEU A 62 0.33 -9.97 -4.27
CA LEU A 62 0.02 -8.90 -3.32
C LEU A 62 1.29 -8.21 -2.83
N GLN A 63 2.35 -8.97 -2.58
CA GLN A 63 3.65 -8.43 -2.21
C GLN A 63 4.23 -7.53 -3.31
N ASP A 64 4.11 -7.92 -4.58
CA ASP A 64 4.57 -7.12 -5.73
C ASP A 64 3.82 -5.79 -5.84
N ILE A 65 2.49 -5.83 -5.62
CA ILE A 65 1.65 -4.62 -5.54
C ILE A 65 2.12 -3.74 -4.38
N ILE A 66 2.34 -4.31 -3.19
CA ILE A 66 2.83 -3.56 -2.03
C ILE A 66 4.18 -2.95 -2.35
N ASP A 67 5.14 -3.71 -2.86
CA ASP A 67 6.50 -3.26 -3.14
C ASP A 67 6.53 -2.15 -4.20
N LYS A 68 5.64 -2.22 -5.20
CA LYS A 68 5.49 -1.20 -6.23
C LYS A 68 4.90 0.12 -5.70
N TRP A 69 3.88 0.03 -4.84
CA TRP A 69 3.13 1.21 -4.39
C TRP A 69 3.65 1.84 -3.09
N ARG A 70 4.32 1.06 -2.24
CA ARG A 70 4.92 1.53 -0.98
C ARG A 70 5.94 2.66 -1.15
N PRO A 71 6.90 2.61 -2.11
CA PRO A 71 7.81 3.74 -2.34
C PRO A 71 7.06 4.97 -2.85
N ILE A 72 6.05 4.80 -3.73
CA ILE A 72 5.22 5.91 -4.24
C ILE A 72 4.45 6.58 -3.10
N TYR A 73 3.88 5.78 -2.20
CA TYR A 73 3.18 6.28 -1.01
C TYR A 73 4.14 7.05 -0.08
N LEU A 74 5.32 6.50 0.20
CA LEU A 74 6.32 7.11 1.07
C LEU A 74 6.84 8.43 0.50
N GLU A 75 7.20 8.46 -0.79
CA GLU A 75 7.67 9.66 -1.47
C GLU A 75 6.61 10.77 -1.44
N ARG A 76 5.35 10.41 -1.67
CA ARG A 76 4.24 11.36 -1.62
C ARG A 76 3.92 11.84 -0.20
N MET A 77 4.03 10.98 0.80
CA MET A 77 3.94 11.37 2.22
C MET A 77 5.06 12.34 2.60
N GLU A 78 6.28 12.11 2.10
CA GLU A 78 7.42 12.98 2.35
C GLU A 78 7.24 14.37 1.72
N MET A 79 6.73 14.44 0.49
CA MET A 79 6.34 15.71 -0.13
C MET A 79 5.29 16.47 0.69
N VAL A 80 4.25 15.79 1.19
CA VAL A 80 3.22 16.42 2.04
C VAL A 80 3.83 16.95 3.34
N LYS A 81 4.72 16.19 3.97
CA LYS A 81 5.46 16.64 5.15
C LYS A 81 6.35 17.85 4.86
N ASP A 82 7.10 17.87 3.76
CA ASP A 82 7.98 18.99 3.40
C ASP A 82 7.16 20.28 3.19
N VAL A 83 6.03 20.18 2.51
CA VAL A 83 5.10 21.31 2.31
C VAL A 83 4.55 21.82 3.63
N GLN A 84 4.18 20.93 4.56
CA GLN A 84 3.72 21.33 5.89
C GLN A 84 4.83 21.99 6.71
N ASN A 85 6.06 21.48 6.63
CA ASN A 85 7.20 22.00 7.40
C ASN A 85 7.64 23.38 6.88
N LYS A 86 7.70 23.58 5.56
CA LYS A 86 7.96 24.90 4.93
C LYS A 86 6.92 25.96 5.27
N LYS A 87 5.65 25.59 5.46
CA LYS A 87 4.61 26.53 5.93
C LYS A 87 4.81 26.97 7.38
N ARG A 88 5.51 26.15 8.18
CA ARG A 88 5.75 26.39 9.61
C ARG A 88 6.99 27.26 9.86
N ASP A 89 7.98 27.19 8.99
CA ASP A 89 9.23 27.97 9.06
C ASP A 89 9.08 29.42 8.56
N LYS A 90 7.98 29.72 7.84
CA LYS A 90 7.65 31.08 7.37
C LYS A 90 6.86 31.93 8.37
N LYS A 91 6.77 31.54 9.64
CA LYS A 91 6.03 32.26 10.68
C LYS A 91 6.97 32.64 11.83
#